data_AF-A0A8R1EC90-F1
#
_entry.id   AF-A0A8R1EC90-F1
#
_cell.length_a   1.000
_cell.length_b   1.000
_cell.length_c   1.000
_cell.angle_alpha   90.00
_cell.angle_beta   90.00
_cell.angle_gamma   90.00
#
_symmetry.space_group_name_H-M   'P 1'
#
loop_
_entity.id
_entity.type
_entity.pdbx_description
1 polymer ?
#
loop_
_entity_poly.entity_id
_entity_poly.type
_entity_poly.pdbx_seq_one_letter_code
_entity_poly.pdbx_strand_id
1 'polypeptide(L)'
;MTDVKTQNAISLKGSAQLVKEFFHYGVNSILYLRALYPSDSFKREKKYGLTLFATNDRKLQAFLEPLLQQVEFWLAKKQLKRLVMVISEVKTKEVVERWQFDIHTEDVSEE
;
A
#
# COMPACT_ATOMS: atom_id res chain seq x y z
N MET A 1 -16.43 22.62 23.45
CA MET A 1 -16.04 21.22 23.19
C MET A 1 -16.56 20.85 21.82
N THR A 2 -15.66 20.67 20.86
CA THR A 2 -16.03 20.25 19.49
C THR A 2 -16.17 18.74 19.49
N ASP A 3 -17.40 18.27 19.34
CA ASP A 3 -17.77 16.86 19.32
C ASP A 3 -17.13 16.18 18.10
N VAL A 4 -16.20 15.26 18.33
CA VAL A 4 -15.61 14.44 17.27
C VAL A 4 -16.63 13.38 16.91
N LYS A 5 -17.45 13.65 15.88
CA LYS A 5 -18.41 12.66 15.34
C LYS A 5 -17.69 11.37 14.97
N THR A 6 -17.81 10.37 15.83
CA THR A 6 -17.35 9.01 15.57
C THR A 6 -18.33 8.38 14.59
N GLN A 7 -17.89 8.14 13.35
CA GLN A 7 -18.73 7.44 12.38
C GLN A 7 -18.67 5.94 12.67
N ASN A 8 -19.78 5.35 13.10
CA ASN A 8 -19.89 3.93 13.42
C ASN A 8 -20.00 3.02 12.18
N ALA A 9 -19.82 3.56 10.98
CA ALA A 9 -19.95 2.83 9.72
C ALA A 9 -18.66 2.92 8.91
N ILE A 10 -18.24 1.78 8.35
CA ILE A 10 -17.12 1.72 7.41
C ILE A 10 -17.61 2.28 6.07
N SER A 11 -17.04 3.40 5.64
CA SER A 11 -17.33 3.99 4.33
C SER A 11 -16.36 3.51 3.27
N LEU A 12 -16.76 3.49 1.99
CA LEU A 12 -15.86 3.17 0.88
C LEU A 12 -14.61 4.07 0.86
N LYS A 13 -14.76 5.36 1.21
CA LYS A 13 -13.64 6.29 1.34
C LYS A 13 -12.68 5.88 2.46
N GLY A 14 -13.22 5.51 3.63
CA GLY A 14 -12.43 5.00 4.75
C GLY A 14 -11.72 3.70 4.39
N SER A 15 -12.40 2.76 3.74
CA SER A 15 -11.80 1.51 3.25
C SER A 15 -10.67 1.78 2.25
N ALA A 16 -10.87 2.68 1.29
CA ALA A 16 -9.82 3.04 0.33
C ALA A 16 -8.57 3.61 1.01
N GLN A 17 -8.75 4.43 2.06
CA GLN A 17 -7.65 4.96 2.87
C GLN A 17 -6.92 3.85 3.63
N LEU A 18 -7.64 2.93 4.26
CA LEU A 18 -7.05 1.77 4.96
C LEU A 18 -6.27 0.87 4.00
N VAL A 19 -6.81 0.59 2.81
CA VAL A 19 -6.13 -0.25 1.81
C VAL A 19 -4.89 0.48 1.24
N LYS A 20 -4.94 1.79 1.03
CA LYS A 20 -3.74 2.58 0.68
C LYS A 20 -2.66 2.45 1.75
N GLU A 21 -3.04 2.59 3.03
CA GLU A 21 -2.09 2.47 4.15
C GLU A 21 -1.50 1.06 4.23
N PHE A 22 -2.32 0.03 4.01
CA PHE A 22 -1.84 -1.34 3.87
C PHE A 22 -0.79 -1.46 2.76
N PHE A 23 -1.04 -0.92 1.57
CA PHE A 23 -0.06 -0.96 0.48
C PHE A 23 1.19 -0.14 0.77
N HIS A 24 1.08 0.98 1.49
CA HIS A 24 2.24 1.75 1.94
C HIS A 24 3.20 0.86 2.74
N TYR A 25 2.71 0.20 3.79
CA TYR A 25 3.56 -0.65 4.62
C TYR A 25 3.93 -1.96 3.93
N GLY A 26 3.05 -2.54 3.13
CA GLY A 26 3.29 -3.78 2.38
C GLY A 26 4.43 -3.64 1.38
N VAL A 27 4.40 -2.59 0.55
CA VAL A 27 5.47 -2.32 -0.43
C VAL A 27 6.80 -2.04 0.28
N ASN A 28 6.80 -1.19 1.31
CA ASN A 28 8.03 -0.92 2.07
C ASN A 28 8.60 -2.19 2.73
N SER A 29 7.74 -3.05 3.28
CA SER A 29 8.17 -4.30 3.90
C SER A 29 8.77 -5.28 2.89
N ILE A 30 8.20 -5.38 1.67
CA ILE A 30 8.78 -6.22 0.60
C ILE A 30 10.16 -5.68 0.20
N LEU A 31 10.28 -4.37 -0.02
CA LEU A 31 11.56 -3.74 -0.38
C LEU A 31 12.64 -3.98 0.70
N TYR A 32 12.27 -3.91 1.97
CA TYR A 32 13.16 -4.18 3.10
C TYR A 32 13.54 -5.66 3.23
N LEU A 33 12.54 -6.56 3.30
CA LEU A 33 12.76 -7.99 3.56
C LEU A 33 13.49 -8.70 2.40
N ARG A 34 13.33 -8.20 1.17
CA ARG A 34 14.07 -8.69 -0.01
C ARG A 34 15.41 -7.99 -0.21
N ALA A 35 15.80 -7.09 0.69
CA ALA A 35 17.05 -6.33 0.63
C ALA A 35 17.25 -5.59 -0.70
N LEU A 36 16.16 -5.07 -1.29
CA LEU A 36 16.22 -4.28 -2.54
C LEU A 36 16.75 -2.87 -2.31
N TYR A 37 16.61 -2.38 -1.08
CA TYR A 37 17.18 -1.12 -0.60
C TYR A 37 17.96 -1.38 0.69
N PRO A 38 18.99 -0.56 0.99
CA PRO A 38 19.76 -0.65 2.24
C PRO A 38 18.87 -0.62 3.49
N SER A 39 19.19 -1.41 4.51
CA SER A 39 18.34 -1.53 5.70
C SER A 39 18.22 -0.23 6.51
N ASP A 40 19.23 0.63 6.47
CA ASP A 40 19.27 1.97 7.09
C ASP A 40 18.41 3.01 6.37
N SER A 41 17.99 2.71 5.13
CA SER A 41 17.03 3.51 4.38
C SER A 41 15.56 3.31 4.82
N PHE A 42 15.34 2.53 5.89
CA PHE A 42 14.02 2.27 6.48
C PHE A 42 14.00 2.60 7.97
N LYS A 43 12.88 3.17 8.40
CA LYS A 43 12.53 3.36 9.82
C LYS A 43 11.50 2.32 10.24
N ARG A 44 11.57 1.94 11.51
CA ARG A 44 10.59 1.08 12.17
C ARG A 44 9.46 1.95 12.74
N GLU A 45 8.22 1.58 12.47
CA GLU A 45 7.04 2.25 12.97
C GLU A 45 6.14 1.23 13.69
N LYS A 46 5.62 1.59 14.87
CA LYS A 46 4.65 0.74 15.58
C LYS A 46 3.24 1.12 15.14
N LYS A 47 2.54 0.22 14.45
CA LYS A 47 1.12 0.37 14.07
C LYS A 47 0.41 -0.97 14.14
N TYR A 48 -0.88 -0.93 14.50
CA TYR A 48 -1.73 -2.13 14.63
C TYR A 48 -1.14 -3.20 15.56
N GLY A 49 -0.36 -2.81 16.57
CA GLY A 49 0.36 -3.73 17.45
C GLY A 49 1.58 -4.41 16.82
N LEU A 50 1.93 -4.09 15.58
CA LEU A 50 3.07 -4.65 14.84
C LEU A 50 4.18 -3.61 14.65
N THR A 51 5.40 -4.11 14.44
CA THR A 51 6.52 -3.28 13.97
C THR A 51 6.56 -3.35 12.45
N LEU A 52 6.25 -2.25 11.79
CA LEU A 52 6.24 -2.11 10.33
C LEU A 52 7.45 -1.29 9.86
N PHE A 53 7.76 -1.38 8.58
CA PHE A 53 8.86 -0.63 7.96
C PHE A 53 8.32 0.42 7.00
N ALA A 54 8.91 1.62 7.02
CA ALA A 54 8.64 2.69 6.07
C ALA A 54 9.98 3.31 5.65
N THR A 55 10.16 3.60 4.36
CA THR A 55 11.40 4.19 3.88
C THR A 55 11.60 5.61 4.42
N ASN A 56 12.86 6.00 4.67
CA ASN A 56 13.28 7.38 4.93
C ASN A 56 14.02 7.99 3.71
N ASP A 57 14.19 7.23 2.62
CA ASP A 57 14.80 7.71 1.38
C ASP A 57 13.82 8.62 0.62
N ARG A 58 14.25 9.86 0.38
CA ARG A 58 13.39 10.89 -0.22
C ARG A 58 12.98 10.55 -1.66
N LYS A 59 13.84 9.87 -2.43
CA LYS A 59 13.54 9.55 -3.83
C LYS A 59 12.49 8.44 -3.90
N LEU A 60 12.62 7.42 -3.07
CA LEU A 60 11.65 6.33 -2.96
C LEU A 60 10.31 6.85 -2.40
N GLN A 61 10.31 7.74 -1.41
CA GLN A 61 9.10 8.40 -0.94
C GLN A 61 8.42 9.20 -2.07
N ALA A 62 9.18 10.00 -2.82
CA ALA A 62 8.65 10.79 -3.94
C ALA A 62 8.08 9.92 -5.06
N PHE A 63 8.58 8.68 -5.22
CA PHE A 63 8.03 7.72 -6.16
C PHE A 63 6.75 7.04 -5.64
N LEU A 64 6.76 6.57 -4.40
CA LEU A 64 5.64 5.80 -3.82
C LEU A 64 4.42 6.68 -3.51
N GLU A 65 4.60 7.92 -3.06
CA GLU A 65 3.51 8.79 -2.66
C GLU A 65 2.46 9.02 -3.78
N PRO A 66 2.81 9.48 -4.99
CA PRO A 66 1.83 9.67 -6.06
C PRO A 66 1.21 8.35 -6.53
N LEU A 67 1.97 7.25 -6.52
CA LEU A 67 1.45 5.92 -6.86
C LEU A 67 0.36 5.49 -5.86
N LEU A 68 0.60 5.65 -4.56
CA LEU A 68 -0.34 5.27 -3.51
C LEU A 68 -1.58 6.18 -3.48
N GLN A 69 -1.43 7.47 -3.79
CA GLN A 69 -2.56 8.38 -3.99
C GLN A 69 -3.44 7.95 -5.17
N GLN A 70 -2.82 7.53 -6.27
CA GLN A 70 -3.55 7.02 -7.43
C GLN A 70 -4.27 5.69 -7.12
N VAL A 71 -3.64 4.81 -6.33
CA VAL A 71 -4.26 3.58 -5.82
C VAL A 71 -5.51 3.90 -4.98
N GLU A 72 -5.43 4.82 -4.02
CA GLU A 72 -6.58 5.26 -3.23
C GLU A 72 -7.72 5.80 -4.10
N PHE A 73 -7.39 6.62 -5.09
CA PHE A 73 -8.37 7.16 -6.03
C PHE A 73 -9.08 6.07 -6.82
N TRP A 74 -8.34 5.08 -7.35
CA TRP A 74 -8.95 3.98 -8.10
C TRP A 74 -9.74 3.03 -7.21
N LEU A 75 -9.31 2.80 -5.97
CA LEU A 75 -10.06 2.02 -4.98
C LEU A 75 -11.39 2.69 -4.65
N ALA A 76 -11.38 4.00 -4.39
CA ALA A 76 -12.60 4.77 -4.12
C ALA A 76 -13.60 4.75 -5.30
N LYS A 77 -13.10 4.53 -6.52
CA LYS A 77 -13.92 4.37 -7.73
C LYS A 77 -14.24 2.91 -8.09
N LYS A 78 -13.78 1.94 -7.31
CA LYS A 78 -13.88 0.50 -7.62
C LYS A 78 -13.25 0.11 -8.97
N GLN A 79 -12.23 0.86 -9.41
CA GLN A 79 -11.56 0.66 -10.70
C GLN A 79 -10.28 -0.17 -10.59
N LEU A 80 -9.74 -0.35 -9.37
CA LEU A 80 -8.52 -1.12 -9.15
C LEU A 80 -8.85 -2.60 -8.91
N LYS A 81 -8.52 -3.46 -9.88
CA LYS A 81 -8.73 -4.92 -9.78
C LYS A 81 -7.55 -5.67 -9.16
N ARG A 82 -6.34 -5.15 -9.35
CA ARG A 82 -5.10 -5.82 -8.95
C ARG A 82 -3.96 -4.83 -8.85
N LEU A 83 -3.11 -5.00 -7.84
CA LEU A 83 -1.79 -4.39 -7.75
C LEU A 83 -0.72 -5.48 -7.86
N VAL A 84 0.29 -5.29 -8.71
CA VAL A 84 1.37 -6.25 -8.89
C VAL A 84 2.71 -5.56 -8.72
N MET A 85 3.55 -6.10 -7.84
CA MET A 85 4.94 -5.73 -7.70
C MET A 85 5.81 -6.86 -8.25
N VAL A 86 6.65 -6.54 -9.23
CA VAL A 86 7.53 -7.49 -9.91
C VAL A 86 8.97 -7.20 -9.51
N ILE A 87 9.69 -8.23 -9.09
CA ILE A 87 11.13 -8.18 -8.83
C ILE A 87 11.80 -8.97 -9.94
N SER A 88 12.73 -8.33 -10.64
CA SER A 88 13.45 -8.92 -11.76
C SER A 88 14.95 -8.70 -11.61
N GLU A 89 15.74 -9.62 -12.18
CA GLU A 89 17.18 -9.44 -12.27
C GLU A 89 17.50 -8.32 -13.26
N VAL A 90 18.43 -7.44 -12.90
CA VAL A 90 18.63 -6.17 -13.61
C VAL A 90 19.24 -6.38 -14.99
N LYS A 91 20.13 -7.37 -15.17
CA LYS A 91 20.83 -7.65 -16.42
C LYS A 91 19.99 -8.53 -17.35
N THR A 92 19.44 -9.64 -16.87
CA THR A 92 18.70 -10.62 -17.67
C THR A 92 17.24 -10.24 -17.88
N LYS A 93 16.68 -9.36 -17.03
CA LYS A 93 15.25 -9.02 -16.98
C LYS A 93 14.33 -10.19 -16.64
N GLU A 94 14.91 -11.29 -16.17
CA GLU A 94 14.14 -12.44 -15.71
C GLU A 94 13.35 -12.08 -14.45
N VAL A 95 12.07 -12.45 -14.42
CA VAL A 95 11.21 -12.24 -13.25
C VAL A 95 11.56 -13.27 -12.19
N VAL A 96 12.05 -12.80 -11.05
CA VAL A 96 12.41 -13.64 -9.89
C VAL A 96 11.23 -13.78 -8.94
N GLU A 97 10.51 -12.68 -8.69
CA GLU A 97 9.32 -12.71 -7.83
C GLU A 97 8.20 -11.84 -8.39
N ARG A 98 6.97 -12.25 -8.11
CA ARG A 98 5.76 -11.51 -8.45
C ARG A 98 4.82 -11.50 -7.25
N TRP A 99 4.72 -10.36 -6.59
CA TRP A 99 3.78 -10.13 -5.50
C TRP A 99 2.50 -9.57 -6.08
N GLN A 100 1.44 -10.37 -6.07
CA GLN A 100 0.14 -10.02 -6.63
C GLN A 100 -0.88 -9.84 -5.51
N PHE A 101 -1.55 -8.69 -5.53
CA PHE A 101 -2.65 -8.36 -4.64
C PHE A 101 -3.91 -8.23 -5.50
N ASP A 102 -4.75 -9.25 -5.51
CA ASP A 102 -6.07 -9.21 -6.13
C ASP A 102 -7.03 -8.44 -5.22
N ILE A 103 -7.79 -7.53 -5.81
CA ILE A 103 -8.70 -6.63 -5.10
C ILE A 103 -10.11 -6.92 -5.59
N HIS A 104 -10.96 -7.31 -4.64
CA HIS A 104 -12.38 -7.53 -4.86
C HIS A 104 -13.15 -6.45 -4.12
N THR A 105 -13.91 -5.66 -4.85
CA THR A 105 -14.86 -4.72 -4.28
C THR A 105 -16.25 -5.30 -4.43
N GLU A 106 -17.01 -5.32 -3.35
CA GLU A 106 -18.43 -5.69 -3.42
C GLU A 106 -19.18 -4.66 -4.28
N ASP A 107 -19.91 -5.15 -5.26
CA ASP A 107 -20.90 -4.33 -5.96
C ASP A 107 -22.12 -4.21 -5.06
N VAL A 108 -22.62 -2.98 -4.90
CA VAL A 108 -23.85 -2.74 -4.11
C VAL A 108 -25.10 -3.07 -4.95
N SER A 109 -24.93 -3.84 -6.02
CA SER A 109 -26.01 -4.34 -6.86
C SER A 109 -26.21 -5.82 -6.56
N GLU A 110 -26.89 -6.08 -5.46
CA GLU A 110 -27.87 -7.16 -5.31
C GLU A 110 -28.66 -6.82 -4.03
N GLU A 111 -29.98 -6.93 -4.15
CA GLU A 111 -31.04 -6.34 -3.30
C GLU A 111 -30.97 -6.69 -1.81
#